data_AF-A0A0W0WHL7-F1
#
_entry.id   AF-A0A0W0WHL7-F1
#
_cell.length_a   1.000
_cell.length_b   1.000
_cell.length_c   1.000
_cell.angle_alpha   90.00
_cell.angle_beta   90.00
_cell.angle_gamma   90.00
#
_symmetry.space_group_name_H-M   'P 1'
#
loop_
_entity.id
_entity.type
_entity.pdbx_description
1 polymer ?
#
loop_
_entity_poly.entity_id
_entity_poly.type
_entity_poly.pdbx_seq_one_letter_code
_entity_poly.pdbx_strand_id
1 'polypeptide(L)'
;MGRLPKSEILCDKTGIEPRAIIQALAAYKPLIKAHMIVHFPTITGRQFQSRLQRQLVYPSLRSELLQAETLFNEDLQLKKKAVDVLKMANDYPIVLSTGHASREETYQLIDACIKYNVRALLLNQPAHPLMGLKAQELKEIARHDFVWIEQTLLTYLLGHQSKEDLTEVLSDVPKVIYSSDLGQTNQMNVKAWFDFTEKLFTELKLSEKRKDEICRENALAMLTNH
;
A
#
# COMPACT_ATOMS: atom_id res chain seq x y z
N MET A 1 -22.46 -20.72 0.87
CA MET A 1 -21.43 -19.82 0.33
C MET A 1 -20.57 -19.32 1.49
N GLY A 2 -19.42 -19.95 1.72
CA GLY A 2 -18.49 -19.50 2.76
C GLY A 2 -17.81 -18.21 2.32
N ARG A 3 -17.90 -17.15 3.13
CA ARG A 3 -17.03 -15.97 2.95
C ARG A 3 -15.59 -16.44 3.12
N LEU A 4 -14.75 -16.18 2.12
CA LEU A 4 -13.31 -16.28 2.28
C LEU A 4 -12.91 -15.45 3.52
N PRO A 5 -12.08 -15.98 4.44
CA PRO A 5 -11.61 -15.21 5.58
C PRO A 5 -10.83 -14.00 5.07
N LYS A 6 -11.19 -12.81 5.52
CA LYS A 6 -10.47 -11.59 5.16
C LYS A 6 -9.08 -11.65 5.81
N SER A 7 -8.03 -11.77 5.01
CA SER A 7 -6.62 -11.69 5.45
C SER A 7 -6.14 -10.26 5.68
N GLU A 8 -6.99 -9.28 5.38
CA GLU A 8 -6.69 -7.85 5.44
C GLU A 8 -7.69 -7.14 6.36
N ILE A 9 -7.15 -6.31 7.26
CA ILE A 9 -7.93 -5.36 8.05
C ILE A 9 -7.70 -3.98 7.46
N LEU A 10 -8.77 -3.40 6.94
CA LEU A 10 -8.79 -2.03 6.47
C LEU A 10 -9.16 -1.12 7.66
N CYS A 11 -8.23 -0.27 8.10
CA CYS A 11 -8.54 0.81 9.05
C CYS A 11 -8.93 2.13 8.34
N ASP A 12 -9.04 2.12 7.01
CA ASP A 12 -9.31 3.24 6.08
C ASP A 12 -10.36 4.26 6.59
N LYS A 13 -11.57 3.83 6.97
CA LYS A 13 -12.71 4.76 7.20
C LYS A 13 -13.28 4.79 8.61
N THR A 14 -12.77 3.96 9.51
CA THR A 14 -13.28 3.84 10.88
C THR A 14 -12.25 4.27 11.93
N GLY A 15 -11.08 4.75 11.49
CA GLY A 15 -9.95 5.10 12.35
C GLY A 15 -9.12 3.88 12.78
N ILE A 16 -8.04 4.17 13.48
CA ILE A 16 -7.11 3.17 14.01
C ILE A 16 -7.71 2.54 15.26
N GLU A 17 -8.05 1.25 15.24
CA GLU A 17 -8.61 0.54 16.40
C GLU A 17 -7.77 -0.70 16.77
N PRO A 18 -6.79 -0.58 17.69
CA PRO A 18 -5.91 -1.70 18.07
C PRO A 18 -6.66 -2.96 18.52
N ARG A 19 -7.81 -2.79 19.19
CA ARG A 19 -8.65 -3.92 19.63
C ARG A 19 -9.18 -4.75 18.46
N ALA A 20 -9.54 -4.12 17.34
CA ALA A 20 -10.00 -4.82 16.16
C ALA A 20 -8.88 -5.68 15.55
N ILE A 21 -7.64 -5.19 15.57
CA ILE A 21 -6.46 -5.92 15.10
C ILE A 21 -6.22 -7.15 16.00
N ILE A 22 -6.26 -7.00 17.32
CA ILE A 22 -6.10 -8.12 18.26
C ILE A 22 -7.18 -9.19 18.04
N GLN A 23 -8.44 -8.78 17.92
CA GLN A 23 -9.56 -9.70 17.70
C GLN A 23 -9.39 -10.49 16.39
N ALA A 24 -9.01 -9.81 15.32
CA ALA A 24 -8.75 -10.46 14.05
C ALA A 24 -7.53 -11.37 14.09
N LEU A 25 -6.42 -10.96 14.72
CA LEU A 25 -5.25 -11.82 14.91
C LEU A 25 -5.63 -13.12 15.63
N ALA A 26 -6.38 -13.01 16.73
CA ALA A 26 -6.85 -14.17 17.48
C ALA A 26 -7.77 -15.09 16.66
N ALA A 27 -8.66 -14.50 15.84
CA ALA A 27 -9.61 -15.25 15.03
C ALA A 27 -8.97 -15.94 13.81
N TYR A 28 -8.05 -15.27 13.12
CA TYR A 28 -7.58 -15.70 11.80
C TYR A 28 -6.18 -16.29 11.79
N LYS A 29 -5.29 -15.94 12.72
CA LYS A 29 -3.92 -16.49 12.72
C LYS A 29 -3.85 -18.02 12.83
N PRO A 30 -4.73 -18.70 13.59
CA PRO A 30 -4.78 -20.17 13.59
C PRO A 30 -5.19 -20.78 12.24
N LEU A 31 -5.92 -20.01 11.42
CA LEU A 31 -6.47 -20.46 10.14
C LEU A 31 -5.56 -20.13 8.95
N ILE A 32 -4.83 -19.02 9.03
CA ILE A 32 -4.02 -18.46 7.95
C ILE A 32 -2.58 -18.31 8.44
N LYS A 33 -1.65 -19.07 7.83
CA LYS A 33 -0.23 -19.04 8.21
C LYS A 33 0.51 -17.77 7.74
N ALA A 34 -0.08 -17.00 6.84
CA ALA A 34 0.46 -15.72 6.37
C ALA A 34 0.41 -14.62 7.45
N HIS A 35 1.16 -13.55 7.21
CA HIS A 35 1.06 -12.30 7.97
C HIS A 35 -0.24 -11.58 7.66
N MET A 36 -0.75 -10.88 8.66
CA MET A 36 -1.93 -10.05 8.54
C MET A 36 -1.54 -8.68 7.99
N ILE A 37 -2.21 -8.20 6.95
CA ILE A 37 -2.03 -6.82 6.49
C ILE A 37 -2.96 -5.92 7.30
N VAL A 38 -2.39 -4.90 7.94
CA VAL A 38 -3.10 -3.83 8.62
C VAL A 38 -2.86 -2.54 7.84
N HIS A 39 -3.90 -2.06 7.15
CA HIS A 39 -3.81 -0.84 6.36
C HIS A 39 -4.17 0.38 7.20
N PHE A 40 -3.23 1.31 7.33
CA PHE A 40 -3.42 2.57 8.05
C PHE A 40 -4.38 3.52 7.30
N PRO A 41 -5.21 4.29 8.03
CA PRO A 41 -5.97 5.36 7.43
C PRO A 41 -5.03 6.52 7.12
N THR A 42 -4.86 6.81 5.83
CA THR A 42 -4.05 7.92 5.37
C THR A 42 -4.78 8.64 4.25
N ILE A 43 -5.93 9.23 4.59
CA ILE A 43 -6.58 10.24 3.75
C ILE A 43 -6.15 11.59 4.33
N THR A 44 -5.08 12.16 3.77
CA THR A 44 -4.77 13.56 4.07
C THR A 44 -5.90 14.42 3.49
N GLY A 45 -6.47 15.32 4.30
CA GLY A 45 -7.56 16.22 3.91
C GLY A 45 -7.19 17.25 2.85
N ARG A 46 -6.13 17.01 2.07
CA ARG A 46 -5.66 17.89 1.01
C ARG A 46 -6.54 17.70 -0.23
N GLN A 47 -6.77 18.80 -0.95
CA GLN A 47 -7.60 18.82 -2.16
C GLN A 47 -6.89 18.14 -3.34
N PHE A 48 -6.77 16.82 -3.33
CA PHE A 48 -6.44 16.08 -4.54
C PHE A 48 -7.71 15.90 -5.37
N GLN A 49 -7.77 16.59 -6.52
CA GLN A 49 -8.82 16.34 -7.50
C GLN A 49 -8.51 15.04 -8.24
N SER A 50 -9.16 13.97 -7.81
CA SER A 50 -9.15 12.69 -8.50
C SER A 50 -9.56 12.85 -9.96
N ARG A 51 -8.76 12.28 -10.88
CA ARG A 51 -9.11 12.19 -12.32
C ARG A 51 -10.28 11.23 -12.60
N LEU A 52 -10.59 10.37 -11.64
CA LEU A 52 -11.73 9.45 -11.70
C LEU A 52 -13.02 10.21 -11.37
N GLN A 53 -14.00 10.18 -12.28
CA GLN A 53 -15.34 10.70 -12.02
C GLN A 53 -16.05 9.79 -11.02
N ARG A 54 -16.34 10.31 -9.83
CA ARG A 54 -17.13 9.60 -8.80
C ARG A 54 -18.50 10.28 -8.67
N GLN A 55 -19.57 9.51 -8.86
CA GLN A 55 -20.93 9.98 -8.59
C GLN A 55 -21.32 9.60 -7.16
N LEU A 56 -21.72 10.59 -6.36
CA LEU A 56 -22.26 10.34 -5.02
C LEU A 56 -23.67 9.76 -5.17
N VAL A 57 -23.87 8.55 -4.65
CA VAL A 57 -25.20 7.92 -4.59
C VAL A 57 -26.10 8.67 -3.59
N TYR A 58 -25.52 9.21 -2.51
CA TYR A 58 -26.22 9.96 -1.47
C TYR A 58 -25.57 11.33 -1.23
N PRO A 59 -26.08 12.42 -1.85
CA PRO A 59 -25.50 13.75 -1.72
C PRO A 59 -25.46 14.29 -0.27
N SER A 60 -26.38 13.84 0.58
CA SER A 60 -26.44 14.22 2.00
C SER A 60 -25.24 13.76 2.82
N LEU A 61 -24.51 12.72 2.37
CA LEU A 61 -23.33 12.21 3.07
C LEU A 61 -22.03 12.94 2.68
N ARG A 62 -22.12 14.01 1.88
CA ARG A 62 -20.94 14.72 1.38
C ARG A 62 -20.06 15.31 2.48
N SER A 63 -20.64 15.77 3.59
CA SER A 63 -19.89 16.31 4.74
C SER A 63 -19.10 15.21 5.48
N GLU A 64 -19.64 13.99 5.55
CA GLU A 64 -18.99 12.86 6.22
C GLU A 64 -17.83 12.29 5.41
N LEU A 65 -17.83 12.48 4.09
CA LEU A 65 -16.78 11.98 3.19
C LEU A 65 -15.48 12.79 3.22
N LEU A 66 -15.48 13.95 3.89
CA LEU A 66 -14.34 14.88 3.93
C LEU A 66 -13.56 14.82 5.24
N GLN A 67 -13.88 13.90 6.15
CA GLN A 67 -13.12 13.74 7.39
C GLN A 67 -11.77 13.08 7.06
N ALA A 68 -10.71 13.89 7.11
CA ALA A 68 -9.35 13.44 6.95
C ALA A 68 -8.92 12.63 8.17
N GLU A 69 -8.64 11.35 7.98
CA GLU A 69 -8.04 10.52 9.02
C GLU A 69 -6.56 10.33 8.68
N THR A 70 -5.70 10.89 9.54
CA THR A 70 -4.24 10.74 9.49
C THR A 70 -3.71 10.07 10.75
N LEU A 71 -2.53 9.47 10.66
CA LEU A 71 -1.80 8.89 11.80
C LEU A 71 -1.24 9.94 12.76
N PHE A 72 -1.16 11.19 12.31
CA PHE A 72 -0.52 12.28 13.01
C PHE A 72 -1.55 13.22 13.66
N ASN A 73 -1.13 13.93 14.70
CA ASN A 73 -1.87 15.07 15.23
C ASN A 73 -1.47 16.35 14.48
N GLU A 74 -2.03 17.49 14.92
CA GLU A 74 -1.77 18.81 14.32
C GLU A 74 -0.28 19.22 14.40
N ASP A 75 0.47 18.68 15.36
CA ASP A 75 1.91 18.91 15.55
C ASP A 75 2.80 17.90 14.79
N LEU A 76 2.24 17.11 13.87
CA LEU A 76 2.92 16.03 13.15
C LEU A 76 3.53 14.94 14.06
N GLN A 77 2.96 14.74 15.25
CA GLN A 77 3.30 13.65 16.16
C GLN A 77 2.33 12.49 15.97
N LEU A 78 2.83 11.26 16.05
CA LEU A 78 1.98 10.07 15.95
C LEU A 78 0.94 10.02 17.07
N LYS A 79 -0.32 9.78 16.70
CA LYS A 79 -1.40 9.49 17.64
C LYS A 79 -1.05 8.25 18.47
N LYS A 80 -1.46 8.21 19.74
CA LYS A 80 -1.22 7.07 20.65
C LYS A 80 -1.66 5.73 20.03
N LYS A 81 -2.83 5.69 19.40
CA LYS A 81 -3.33 4.47 18.74
C LYS A 81 -2.42 4.01 17.60
N ALA A 82 -1.81 4.92 16.84
CA ALA A 82 -0.85 4.57 15.79
C ALA A 82 0.43 3.96 16.40
N VAL A 83 0.94 4.54 17.49
CA VAL A 83 2.08 3.99 18.24
C VAL A 83 1.78 2.58 18.76
N ASP A 84 0.59 2.34 19.29
CA ASP A 84 0.20 1.01 19.77
C ASP A 84 0.21 -0.01 18.62
N VAL A 85 -0.26 0.36 17.42
CA VAL A 85 -0.20 -0.52 16.23
C VAL A 85 1.24 -0.76 15.75
N LEU A 86 2.12 0.26 15.79
CA LEU A 86 3.54 0.09 15.45
C LEU A 86 4.22 -0.93 16.37
N LYS A 87 3.96 -0.86 17.68
CA LYS A 87 4.45 -1.85 18.65
C LYS A 87 3.87 -3.24 18.39
N MET A 88 2.58 -3.33 18.10
CA MET A 88 1.96 -4.61 17.73
C MET A 88 2.61 -5.23 16.50
N ALA A 89 3.03 -4.44 15.51
CA ALA A 89 3.70 -4.95 14.31
C ALA A 89 5.14 -5.44 14.57
N ASN A 90 5.75 -5.06 15.69
CA ASN A 90 6.97 -5.68 16.17
C ASN A 90 6.70 -7.01 16.88
N ASP A 91 5.59 -7.12 17.60
CA ASP A 91 5.29 -8.27 18.46
C ASP A 91 4.54 -9.41 17.74
N TYR A 92 3.79 -9.07 16.69
CA TYR A 92 2.91 -9.98 15.95
C TYR A 92 3.26 -10.03 14.46
N PRO A 93 2.87 -11.11 13.75
CA PRO A 93 3.07 -11.26 12.31
C PRO A 93 2.14 -10.34 11.51
N ILE A 94 2.41 -9.04 11.57
CA ILE A 94 1.67 -7.98 10.90
C ILE A 94 2.57 -7.32 9.85
N VAL A 95 2.02 -7.11 8.67
CA VAL A 95 2.54 -6.17 7.68
C VAL A 95 1.72 -4.89 7.79
N LEU A 96 2.37 -3.78 8.11
CA LEU A 96 1.71 -2.48 8.05
C LEU A 96 1.64 -2.05 6.60
N SER A 97 0.53 -1.45 6.19
CA SER A 97 0.38 -0.85 4.86
C SER A 97 -0.07 0.59 4.99
N THR A 98 0.42 1.47 4.12
CA THR A 98 0.03 2.88 4.05
C THR A 98 -0.08 3.31 2.60
N GLY A 99 -1.07 4.14 2.27
CA GLY A 99 -1.28 4.67 0.92
C GLY A 99 -2.00 6.01 0.98
N HIS A 100 -1.80 6.91 0.02
CA HIS A 100 -2.43 8.24 0.03
C HIS A 100 -2.01 9.19 1.19
N ALA A 101 -0.98 8.82 1.98
CA ALA A 101 -0.29 9.73 2.89
C ALA A 101 0.45 10.84 2.10
N SER A 102 0.72 11.98 2.75
CA SER A 102 1.66 12.93 2.15
C SER A 102 3.07 12.35 2.11
N ARG A 103 3.91 12.93 1.27
CA ARG A 103 5.35 12.65 1.26
C ARG A 103 5.96 12.79 2.67
N GLU A 104 5.70 13.88 3.36
CA GLU A 104 6.24 14.16 4.70
C GLU A 104 5.78 13.13 5.72
N GLU A 105 4.49 12.81 5.74
CA GLU A 105 3.92 11.78 6.61
C GLU A 105 4.50 10.39 6.34
N THR A 106 4.81 10.09 5.07
CA THR A 106 5.42 8.81 4.67
C THR A 106 6.81 8.67 5.28
N TYR A 107 7.66 9.69 5.16
CA TYR A 107 9.00 9.67 5.78
C TYR A 107 8.91 9.62 7.32
N GLN A 108 8.02 10.40 7.93
CA GLN A 108 7.80 10.35 9.38
C GLN A 108 7.32 8.97 9.86
N LEU A 109 6.51 8.29 9.07
CA LEU A 109 6.08 6.92 9.36
C LEU A 109 7.24 5.92 9.23
N ILE A 110 8.11 6.06 8.22
CA ILE A 110 9.31 5.24 8.07
C ILE A 110 10.22 5.41 9.29
N ASP A 111 10.48 6.64 9.74
CA ASP A 111 11.27 6.93 10.93
C ASP A 111 10.66 6.30 12.20
N ALA A 112 9.33 6.35 12.32
CA ALA A 112 8.64 5.70 13.41
C ALA A 112 8.72 4.17 13.33
N CYS A 113 8.62 3.58 12.15
CA CYS A 113 8.80 2.14 11.94
C CYS A 113 10.20 1.69 12.38
N ILE A 114 11.24 2.48 12.09
CA ILE A 114 12.60 2.25 12.59
C ILE A 114 12.61 2.31 14.12
N LYS A 115 12.08 3.37 14.71
CA LYS A 115 12.04 3.58 16.17
C LYS A 115 11.35 2.45 16.92
N TYR A 116 10.30 1.86 16.34
CA TYR A 116 9.50 0.81 16.97
C TYR A 116 9.80 -0.60 16.44
N ASN A 117 10.87 -0.77 15.64
CA ASN A 117 11.30 -2.07 15.09
C ASN A 117 10.21 -2.80 14.29
N VAL A 118 9.46 -2.07 13.48
CA VAL A 118 8.46 -2.68 12.59
C VAL A 118 9.16 -3.58 11.57
N ARG A 119 8.65 -4.80 11.42
CA ARG A 119 9.28 -5.83 10.57
C ARG A 119 8.90 -5.76 9.10
N ALA A 120 7.73 -5.20 8.79
CA ALA A 120 7.26 -5.03 7.42
C ALA A 120 6.33 -3.82 7.28
N LEU A 121 6.69 -2.91 6.37
CA LEU A 121 5.89 -1.77 5.92
C LEU A 121 5.73 -1.84 4.40
N LEU A 122 4.50 -1.97 3.92
CA LEU A 122 4.15 -1.86 2.51
C LEU A 122 3.71 -0.43 2.18
N LEU A 123 4.45 0.23 1.31
CA LEU A 123 4.06 1.50 0.71
C LEU A 123 3.15 1.23 -0.50
N ASN A 124 1.85 1.47 -0.34
CA ASN A 124 0.85 1.32 -1.39
C ASN A 124 0.87 2.54 -2.32
N GLN A 125 0.95 2.29 -3.62
CA GLN A 125 0.86 3.31 -4.67
C GLN A 125 1.74 4.57 -4.46
N PRO A 126 3.05 4.44 -4.19
CA PRO A 126 3.90 5.57 -3.86
C PRO A 126 4.10 6.57 -5.02
N ALA A 127 3.85 6.13 -6.26
CA ALA A 127 3.81 7.01 -7.44
C ALA A 127 2.51 7.84 -7.53
N HIS A 128 1.52 7.62 -6.66
CA HIS A 128 0.31 8.43 -6.59
C HIS A 128 0.69 9.89 -6.26
N PRO A 129 0.06 10.92 -6.87
CA PRO A 129 0.48 12.32 -6.72
C PRO A 129 0.53 12.87 -5.29
N LEU A 130 -0.13 12.22 -4.33
CA LEU A 130 -0.07 12.59 -2.91
C LEU A 130 1.30 12.32 -2.29
N MET A 131 1.96 11.24 -2.70
CA MET A 131 3.32 10.89 -2.29
C MET A 131 4.35 11.38 -3.32
N GLY A 132 4.07 11.12 -4.60
CA GLY A 132 4.88 11.55 -5.73
C GLY A 132 6.30 10.99 -5.74
N LEU A 133 6.55 9.87 -5.06
CA LEU A 133 7.88 9.27 -4.95
C LEU A 133 8.31 8.68 -6.30
N LYS A 134 9.54 8.98 -6.70
CA LYS A 134 10.18 8.49 -7.93
C LYS A 134 11.14 7.33 -7.67
N ALA A 135 11.54 6.65 -8.73
CA ALA A 135 12.40 5.46 -8.66
C ALA A 135 13.64 5.66 -7.80
N GLN A 136 14.37 6.77 -7.99
CA GLN A 136 15.57 7.07 -7.21
C GLN A 136 15.29 7.14 -5.70
N GLU A 137 14.17 7.72 -5.31
CA GLU A 137 13.79 7.86 -3.90
C GLU A 137 13.32 6.54 -3.32
N LEU A 138 12.61 5.76 -4.12
CA LEU A 138 12.21 4.40 -3.79
C LEU A 138 13.43 3.50 -3.60
N LYS A 139 14.51 3.67 -4.38
CA LYS A 139 15.79 2.98 -4.16
C LYS A 139 16.40 3.32 -2.80
N GLU A 140 16.37 4.60 -2.41
CA GLU A 140 16.86 5.05 -1.10
C GLU A 140 16.02 4.47 0.04
N ILE A 141 14.70 4.57 -0.05
CA ILE A 141 13.76 4.03 0.93
C ILE A 141 13.90 2.50 1.05
N ALA A 142 14.08 1.79 -0.06
CA ALA A 142 14.16 0.34 -0.07
C ALA A 142 15.45 -0.22 0.57
N ARG A 143 16.43 0.64 0.89
CA ARG A 143 17.59 0.27 1.73
C ARG A 143 17.18 -0.16 3.13
N HIS A 144 16.00 0.23 3.59
CA HIS A 144 15.41 -0.32 4.80
C HIS A 144 14.81 -1.68 4.51
N ASP A 145 15.36 -2.75 5.11
CA ASP A 145 14.97 -4.13 4.84
C ASP A 145 13.49 -4.42 5.06
N PHE A 146 12.87 -3.73 6.02
CA PHE A 146 11.44 -3.87 6.33
C PHE A 146 10.49 -3.19 5.33
N VAL A 147 10.99 -2.36 4.39
CA VAL A 147 10.12 -1.63 3.46
C VAL A 147 9.90 -2.43 2.17
N TRP A 148 8.62 -2.57 1.82
CA TRP A 148 8.10 -3.15 0.58
C TRP A 148 7.38 -2.07 -0.21
N ILE A 149 7.44 -2.16 -1.53
CA ILE A 149 6.95 -1.11 -2.42
C ILE A 149 5.93 -1.71 -3.36
N GLU A 150 4.70 -1.21 -3.34
CA GLU A 150 3.75 -1.52 -4.39
C GLU A 150 4.03 -0.64 -5.62
N GLN A 151 4.06 -1.23 -6.81
CA GLN A 151 4.02 -0.49 -8.07
C GLN A 151 2.73 -0.85 -8.80
N THR A 152 1.81 0.09 -8.91
CA THR A 152 0.52 -0.14 -9.58
C THR A 152 0.60 0.25 -11.05
N LEU A 153 -0.11 -0.50 -11.90
CA LEU A 153 -0.27 -0.13 -13.30
C LEU A 153 -1.14 1.12 -13.46
N LEU A 154 -2.15 1.31 -12.60
CA LEU A 154 -3.10 2.41 -12.72
C LEU A 154 -2.42 3.79 -12.68
N THR A 155 -1.40 4.01 -11.84
CA THR A 155 -0.71 5.31 -11.76
C THR A 155 -0.01 5.67 -13.08
N TYR A 156 0.53 4.67 -13.78
CA TYR A 156 1.09 4.83 -15.12
C TYR A 156 -0.01 5.12 -16.16
N LEU A 157 -1.09 4.33 -16.17
CA LEU A 157 -2.19 4.53 -17.13
C LEU A 157 -2.89 5.88 -16.98
N LEU A 158 -2.96 6.41 -15.77
CA LEU A 158 -3.49 7.75 -15.51
C LEU A 158 -2.50 8.87 -15.84
N GLY A 159 -1.26 8.57 -16.25
CA GLY A 159 -0.24 9.55 -16.59
C GLY A 159 0.36 10.28 -15.38
N HIS A 160 0.34 9.66 -14.19
CA HIS A 160 1.02 10.18 -13.00
C HIS A 160 2.50 9.76 -12.93
N GLN A 161 2.87 8.76 -13.72
CA GLN A 161 4.22 8.21 -13.80
C GLN A 161 4.66 8.16 -15.26
N SER A 162 5.92 8.50 -15.54
CA SER A 162 6.48 8.36 -16.88
C SER A 162 6.88 6.91 -17.14
N LYS A 163 7.08 6.54 -18.41
CA LYS A 163 7.53 5.19 -18.76
C LYS A 163 8.95 4.94 -18.24
N GLU A 164 9.81 5.96 -18.25
CA GLU A 164 11.19 5.89 -17.77
C GLU A 164 11.22 5.59 -16.27
N ASP A 165 10.46 6.33 -15.47
CA ASP A 165 10.36 6.10 -14.02
C ASP A 165 9.76 4.72 -13.71
N LEU A 166 8.70 4.31 -14.42
CA LEU A 166 8.13 2.97 -14.28
C LEU A 166 9.15 1.88 -14.61
N THR A 167 9.94 2.07 -15.68
CA THR A 167 10.98 1.12 -16.10
C THR A 167 12.01 0.95 -15.00
N GLU A 168 12.48 2.07 -14.43
CA GLU A 168 13.47 2.06 -13.37
C GLU A 168 12.93 1.41 -12.08
N VAL A 169 11.67 1.67 -11.70
CA VAL A 169 11.04 0.99 -10.56
C VAL A 169 10.98 -0.51 -10.78
N LEU A 170 10.44 -0.95 -11.92
CA LEU A 170 10.23 -2.37 -12.18
C LEU A 170 11.55 -3.13 -12.39
N SER A 171 12.59 -2.47 -12.92
CA SER A 171 13.87 -3.12 -13.19
C SER A 171 14.78 -3.16 -11.97
N ASP A 172 14.88 -2.05 -11.23
CA ASP A 172 16.01 -1.83 -10.31
C ASP A 172 15.63 -1.68 -8.84
N VAL A 173 14.39 -1.28 -8.51
CA VAL A 173 14.00 -1.08 -7.12
C VAL A 173 13.76 -2.43 -6.44
N PRO A 174 14.44 -2.78 -5.33
CA PRO A 174 14.24 -4.07 -4.68
C PRO A 174 12.87 -4.12 -3.96
N LYS A 175 12.38 -5.33 -3.67
CA LYS A 175 11.12 -5.57 -2.91
C LYS A 175 9.88 -4.87 -3.48
N VAL A 176 9.84 -4.74 -4.80
CA VAL A 176 8.68 -4.23 -5.54
C VAL A 176 7.65 -5.35 -5.71
N ILE A 177 6.39 -5.04 -5.44
CA ILE A 177 5.23 -5.88 -5.72
C ILE A 177 4.41 -5.19 -6.80
N TYR A 178 4.28 -5.82 -7.95
CA TYR A 178 3.51 -5.27 -9.07
C TYR A 178 2.02 -5.62 -8.91
N SER A 179 1.16 -4.60 -8.98
CA SER A 179 -0.28 -4.77 -8.90
C SER A 179 -1.00 -3.96 -10.00
N SER A 180 -2.28 -4.24 -10.22
CA SER A 180 -3.05 -3.53 -11.23
C SER A 180 -3.68 -2.24 -10.68
N ASP A 181 -4.18 -2.29 -9.44
CA ASP A 181 -5.21 -1.39 -8.90
C ASP A 181 -6.38 -1.15 -9.87
N LEU A 182 -6.74 -2.17 -10.64
CA LEU A 182 -7.86 -2.14 -11.57
C LEU A 182 -9.08 -2.80 -10.93
N GLY A 183 -10.22 -2.12 -10.98
CA GLY A 183 -11.45 -2.59 -10.33
C GLY A 183 -12.70 -1.77 -10.68
N GLN A 184 -12.59 -0.77 -11.55
CA GLN A 184 -13.72 0.03 -12.01
C GLN A 184 -14.28 -0.55 -13.32
N THR A 185 -15.58 -0.41 -13.54
CA THR A 185 -16.29 -0.99 -14.71
C THR A 185 -15.75 -0.51 -16.06
N ASN A 186 -15.07 0.63 -16.09
CA ASN A 186 -14.52 1.24 -17.31
C ASN A 186 -13.02 0.92 -17.50
N GLN A 187 -12.45 0.02 -16.70
CA GLN A 187 -11.04 -0.37 -16.76
C GLN A 187 -10.87 -1.75 -17.41
N MET A 188 -9.61 -2.11 -17.69
CA MET A 188 -9.28 -3.41 -18.26
C MET A 188 -9.79 -4.55 -17.36
N ASN A 189 -10.38 -5.57 -17.97
CA ASN A 189 -10.65 -6.81 -17.26
C ASN A 189 -9.34 -7.58 -16.98
N VAL A 190 -9.42 -8.63 -16.17
CA VAL A 190 -8.25 -9.42 -15.74
C VAL A 190 -7.43 -9.95 -16.93
N LYS A 191 -8.08 -10.45 -17.99
CA LYS A 191 -7.39 -10.97 -19.17
C LYS A 191 -6.63 -9.85 -19.89
N ALA A 192 -7.30 -8.71 -20.12
CA ALA A 192 -6.68 -7.56 -20.78
C ALA A 192 -5.51 -6.99 -19.96
N TRP A 193 -5.60 -6.98 -18.64
CA TRP A 193 -4.49 -6.62 -17.76
C TRP A 193 -3.30 -7.57 -17.91
N PHE A 194 -3.54 -8.88 -17.95
CA PHE A 194 -2.49 -9.87 -18.16
C PHE A 194 -1.81 -9.68 -19.53
N ASP A 195 -2.59 -9.60 -20.61
CA ASP A 195 -2.08 -9.38 -21.96
C ASP A 195 -1.29 -8.06 -22.08
N PHE A 196 -1.73 -7.01 -21.38
CA PHE A 196 -1.04 -5.72 -21.34
C PHE A 196 0.28 -5.83 -20.56
N THR A 197 0.27 -6.48 -19.40
CA THR A 197 1.44 -6.63 -18.54
C THR A 197 2.54 -7.43 -19.24
N GLU A 198 2.19 -8.52 -19.93
CA GLU A 198 3.16 -9.31 -20.70
C GLU A 198 3.84 -8.50 -21.81
N LYS A 199 3.07 -7.69 -22.54
CA LYS A 199 3.60 -6.77 -23.55
C LYS A 199 4.51 -5.71 -22.92
N LEU A 200 4.04 -5.08 -21.84
CA LEU A 200 4.81 -4.08 -21.11
C LEU A 200 6.14 -4.67 -20.64
N PHE A 201 6.14 -5.81 -19.95
CA PHE A 201 7.37 -6.42 -19.45
C PHE A 201 8.34 -6.82 -20.57
N THR A 202 7.82 -7.23 -21.72
CA THR A 202 8.62 -7.49 -22.93
C THR A 202 9.25 -6.21 -23.46
N GLU A 203 8.48 -5.12 -23.56
CA GLU A 203 9.00 -3.80 -23.98
C GLU A 203 10.07 -3.26 -23.02
N LEU A 204 9.87 -3.45 -21.72
CA LEU A 204 10.80 -3.07 -20.66
C LEU A 204 12.01 -4.00 -20.55
N LYS A 205 12.03 -5.11 -21.31
CA LYS A 205 13.11 -6.12 -21.32
C LYS A 205 13.40 -6.70 -19.93
N LEU A 206 12.37 -6.89 -19.11
CA LEU A 206 12.52 -7.54 -17.81
C LEU A 206 12.90 -9.01 -17.98
N SER A 207 13.87 -9.48 -17.19
CA SER A 207 14.21 -10.89 -17.15
C SER A 207 13.07 -11.73 -16.55
N GLU A 208 12.95 -13.00 -16.93
CA GLU A 208 11.95 -13.91 -16.34
C GLU A 208 12.07 -14.00 -14.81
N LYS A 209 13.30 -14.00 -14.30
CA LYS A 209 13.55 -13.94 -12.85
C LYS A 209 12.92 -12.70 -12.24
N ARG A 210 13.17 -11.52 -12.85
CA ARG A 210 12.64 -10.26 -12.33
C ARG A 210 11.11 -10.20 -12.38
N LYS A 211 10.50 -10.75 -13.43
CA LYS A 211 9.04 -10.86 -13.54
C LYS A 211 8.46 -11.70 -12.39
N ASP A 212 9.05 -12.86 -12.11
CA ASP A 212 8.59 -13.72 -11.01
C ASP A 212 8.80 -13.06 -9.64
N GLU A 213 9.94 -12.38 -9.44
CA GLU A 213 10.22 -11.60 -8.22
C GLU A 213 9.10 -10.59 -7.93
N ILE A 214 8.77 -9.72 -8.89
CA ILE A 214 7.80 -8.63 -8.68
C ILE A 214 6.35 -9.08 -8.70
N CYS A 215 6.02 -10.18 -9.37
CA CYS A 215 4.65 -10.68 -9.48
C CYS A 215 4.30 -11.69 -8.38
N ARG A 216 5.28 -12.35 -7.76
CA ARG A 216 5.01 -13.46 -6.84
C ARG A 216 5.96 -13.51 -5.65
N GLU A 217 7.27 -13.61 -5.88
CA GLU A 217 8.20 -13.95 -4.79
C GLU A 217 8.26 -12.87 -3.71
N ASN A 218 8.26 -11.59 -4.09
CA ASN A 218 8.28 -10.49 -3.12
C ASN A 218 7.02 -10.45 -2.25
N ALA A 219 5.84 -10.66 -2.86
CA ALA A 219 4.59 -10.71 -2.12
C ALA A 219 4.55 -11.89 -1.14
N LEU A 220 5.04 -13.06 -1.57
CA LEU A 220 5.16 -14.24 -0.70
C LEU A 220 6.13 -13.95 0.46
N ALA A 221 7.33 -13.48 0.17
CA ALA A 221 8.35 -13.15 1.16
C ALA A 221 7.82 -12.18 2.22
N MET A 222 7.13 -11.10 1.81
CA MET A 222 6.50 -10.15 2.72
C MET A 222 5.47 -10.82 3.65
N LEU A 223 4.69 -11.75 3.11
CA LEU A 223 3.59 -12.42 3.82
C LEU A 223 4.04 -13.63 4.65
N THR A 224 5.25 -14.16 4.47
CA THR A 224 5.67 -15.41 5.11
C THR A 224 6.99 -15.36 5.88
N ASN A 225 7.86 -14.37 5.66
CA ASN A 225 9.20 -14.39 6.24
C ASN A 225 9.24 -13.93 7.71
N HIS A 226 9.72 -14.81 8.58
CA HIS A 226 10.39 -14.50 9.85
C HIS A 226 11.67 -15.34 9.93
#